data_AF-A0A5C3ECW6-F1
#
_entry.id   AF-A0A5C3ECW6-F1
#
_cell.length_a   1.000
_cell.length_b   1.000
_cell.length_c   1.000
_cell.angle_alpha   90.00
_cell.angle_beta   90.00
_cell.angle_gamma   90.00
#
_symmetry.space_group_name_H-M   'P 1'
#
loop_
_entity.id
_entity.type
_entity.pdbx_description
1 polymer ?
#
loop_
_entity_poly.entity_id
_entity_poly.type
_entity_poly.pdbx_seq_one_letter_code
_entity_poly.pdbx_strand_id
1 'polypeptide(L)'
;MSTDLNVDIHNAPSAADVDVSSALSQPLPTEPVSARSEAMSLLDLQKQLDADITRHMAVLTSNGVNMQTPLIDAQGFPLANKDLMVIRTARQRINILRNDSKAVRDRVSKLLELAINGDAMPQPAVRTETKKEEQLKAFARVNSVAETSPAQTAGLQQGDQILRFGSVTAESPKGLAALAAPGVVVDGTSIQLLVQREGGTQAVALTLVPRANWGGRGLLGCHLLPL
;
A
#
# COMPACT_ATOMS: atom_id res chain seq x y z
N MET A 1 12.13 42.03 -58.32
CA MET A 1 12.03 41.99 -56.84
C MET A 1 10.91 41.02 -56.50
N SER A 2 11.26 39.77 -56.26
CA SER A 2 10.31 38.73 -55.87
C SER A 2 10.94 38.05 -54.67
N THR A 3 10.57 38.52 -53.48
CA THR A 3 10.99 37.94 -52.21
C THR A 3 10.21 36.67 -51.97
N ASP A 4 10.94 35.57 -51.90
CA ASP A 4 10.46 34.22 -51.61
C ASP A 4 9.61 34.18 -50.34
N LEU A 5 8.31 33.95 -50.53
CA LEU A 5 7.37 33.50 -49.50
C LEU A 5 7.49 31.98 -49.36
N ASN A 6 8.64 31.50 -48.87
CA ASN A 6 8.80 30.12 -48.46
C ASN A 6 8.80 30.07 -46.93
N VAL A 7 7.64 30.34 -46.33
CA VAL A 7 7.40 30.07 -44.91
C VAL A 7 7.18 28.56 -44.79
N ASP A 8 8.23 27.87 -44.36
CA ASP A 8 8.21 26.45 -44.04
C ASP A 8 7.14 26.17 -42.96
N ILE A 9 5.99 25.63 -43.37
CA ILE A 9 4.83 25.34 -42.49
C ILE A 9 5.14 24.15 -41.56
N HIS A 10 6.27 23.47 -41.76
CA HIS A 10 6.68 22.28 -41.00
C HIS A 10 7.67 22.55 -39.87
N ASN A 11 8.10 23.80 -39.65
CA ASN A 11 9.04 24.14 -38.58
C ASN A 11 8.41 25.05 -37.51
N ALA A 12 7.32 24.59 -36.90
CA ALA A 12 6.96 25.11 -35.59
C ALA A 12 7.97 24.55 -34.57
N PRO A 13 8.54 25.37 -33.67
CA PRO A 13 9.34 24.86 -32.57
C PRO A 13 8.42 24.07 -31.66
N SER A 14 8.28 22.77 -31.93
CA SER A 14 7.63 21.83 -31.04
C SER A 14 8.57 21.67 -29.86
N ALA A 15 8.52 22.62 -28.91
CA ALA A 15 9.10 22.45 -27.60
C ALA A 15 8.62 21.09 -27.10
N ALA A 16 9.56 20.13 -27.08
CA ALA A 16 9.29 18.74 -26.83
C ALA A 16 8.61 18.63 -25.46
N ASP A 17 7.53 17.87 -25.42
CA ASP A 17 6.83 17.61 -24.17
C ASP A 17 7.76 16.86 -23.21
N VAL A 18 7.48 16.96 -21.92
CA VAL A 18 8.30 16.35 -20.88
C VAL A 18 8.40 14.83 -21.05
N ASP A 19 9.62 14.30 -20.98
CA ASP A 19 9.89 12.87 -20.98
C ASP A 19 9.87 12.31 -19.55
N VAL A 20 8.92 11.42 -19.29
CA VAL A 20 8.74 10.74 -18.00
C VAL A 20 9.28 9.32 -17.97
N SER A 21 9.76 8.80 -19.09
CA SER A 21 10.16 7.39 -19.24
C SER A 21 11.28 7.01 -18.28
N SER A 22 12.28 7.89 -18.12
CA SER A 22 13.40 7.72 -17.21
C SER A 22 12.93 7.68 -15.75
N ALA A 23 12.08 8.62 -15.35
CA ALA A 23 11.56 8.72 -13.99
C ALA A 23 10.67 7.53 -13.62
N LEU A 24 9.87 7.00 -14.54
CA LEU A 24 9.01 5.84 -14.29
C LEU A 24 9.77 4.51 -14.29
N SER A 25 10.90 4.41 -14.99
CA SER A 25 11.69 3.17 -15.10
C SER A 25 12.62 2.90 -13.91
N GLN A 26 12.90 3.92 -13.08
CA GLN A 26 13.76 3.77 -11.92
C GLN A 26 13.11 2.87 -10.85
N PRO A 27 13.88 2.02 -10.15
CA PRO A 27 13.35 1.24 -9.03
C PRO A 27 12.89 2.16 -7.89
N LEU A 28 11.96 1.68 -7.07
CA LEU A 28 11.51 2.42 -5.89
C LEU A 28 12.68 2.53 -4.88
N PRO A 29 12.93 3.73 -4.30
CA PRO A 29 13.94 3.92 -3.27
C PRO A 29 13.55 3.19 -1.97
N THR A 30 14.56 2.66 -1.27
CA THR A 30 14.41 1.94 -0.01
C THR A 30 14.43 2.86 1.21
N GLU A 31 15.07 4.03 1.08
CA GLU A 31 15.25 5.00 2.18
C GLU A 31 14.12 6.04 2.20
N PRO A 32 13.53 6.35 3.38
CA PRO A 32 12.39 7.27 3.49
C PRO A 32 12.74 8.70 3.09
N VAL A 33 13.97 9.15 3.37
CA VAL A 33 14.44 10.49 2.99
C VAL A 33 14.56 10.62 1.46
N SER A 34 15.11 9.58 0.80
CA SER A 34 15.22 9.54 -0.66
C SER A 34 13.84 9.49 -1.33
N ALA A 35 12.90 8.75 -0.76
CA ALA A 35 11.53 8.68 -1.24
C ALA A 35 10.83 10.04 -1.22
N ARG A 36 11.06 10.87 -0.19
CA ARG A 36 10.51 12.23 -0.11
C ARG A 36 11.11 13.16 -1.16
N SER A 37 12.43 13.14 -1.34
CA SER A 37 13.08 13.98 -2.35
C SER A 37 12.63 13.61 -3.76
N GLU A 38 12.49 12.31 -4.06
CA GLU A 38 12.00 11.85 -5.35
C GLU A 38 10.53 12.22 -5.55
N ALA A 39 9.68 12.04 -4.52
CA ALA A 39 8.28 12.44 -4.57
C ALA A 39 8.11 13.95 -4.84
N MET A 40 8.94 14.81 -4.26
CA MET A 40 8.93 16.25 -4.54
C MET A 40 9.33 16.54 -6.00
N SER A 41 10.38 15.89 -6.52
CA SER A 41 10.78 16.02 -7.92
C SER A 41 9.69 15.59 -8.90
N LEU A 42 9.03 14.46 -8.62
CA LEU A 42 7.91 13.95 -9.42
C LEU A 42 6.68 14.85 -9.37
N LEU A 43 6.44 15.56 -8.25
CA LEU A 43 5.36 16.53 -8.15
C LEU A 43 5.61 17.74 -9.06
N ASP A 44 6.87 18.20 -9.15
CA ASP A 44 7.24 19.28 -10.08
C ASP A 44 7.14 18.82 -11.53
N LEU A 45 7.57 17.59 -11.84
CA LEU A 45 7.36 16.96 -13.15
C LEU A 45 5.86 16.87 -13.50
N GLN A 46 5.01 16.53 -12.53
CA GLN A 46 3.56 16.49 -12.72
C GLN A 46 3.00 17.87 -13.10
N LYS A 47 3.47 18.95 -12.47
CA LYS A 47 3.05 20.32 -12.84
C LYS A 47 3.43 20.65 -14.29
N GLN A 48 4.60 20.20 -14.74
CA GLN A 48 5.03 20.40 -16.13
C GLN A 48 4.15 19.61 -17.11
N LEU A 49 3.81 18.35 -16.80
CA LEU A 49 2.86 17.56 -17.59
C LEU A 49 1.48 18.24 -17.68
N ASP A 50 0.98 18.76 -16.57
CA ASP A 50 -0.33 19.44 -16.54
C ASP A 50 -0.29 20.75 -17.37
N ALA A 51 0.86 21.43 -17.42
CA ALA A 51 1.09 22.57 -18.30
C ALA A 51 1.12 22.16 -19.79
N ASP A 52 1.78 21.05 -20.14
CA ASP A 52 1.80 20.51 -21.50
C ASP A 52 0.40 20.08 -21.96
N ILE A 53 -0.38 19.42 -21.09
CA ILE A 53 -1.78 19.09 -21.36
C ILE A 53 -2.57 20.35 -21.66
N THR A 54 -2.42 21.39 -20.84
CA THR A 54 -3.12 22.68 -21.01
C THR A 54 -2.75 23.34 -22.35
N ARG A 55 -1.47 23.27 -22.73
CA ARG A 55 -0.98 23.76 -24.02
C ARG A 55 -1.64 23.05 -25.20
N HIS A 56 -1.68 21.72 -25.21
CA HIS A 56 -2.35 20.96 -26.28
C HIS A 56 -3.87 21.16 -26.26
N MET A 57 -4.48 21.35 -25.09
CA MET A 57 -5.90 21.71 -24.98
C MET A 57 -6.19 23.10 -25.58
N ALA A 58 -5.29 24.06 -25.45
CA ALA A 58 -5.42 25.36 -26.10
C ALA A 58 -5.39 25.23 -27.64
N VAL A 59 -4.56 24.32 -28.19
CA VAL A 59 -4.55 24.01 -29.63
C VAL A 59 -5.88 23.44 -30.11
N LEU A 60 -6.54 22.58 -29.32
CA LEU A 60 -7.87 22.09 -29.67
C LEU A 60 -8.92 23.21 -29.63
N THR A 61 -8.82 24.07 -28.62
CA THR A 61 -9.75 25.19 -28.40
C THR A 61 -9.63 26.24 -29.51
N SER A 62 -8.42 26.55 -29.98
CA SER A 62 -8.20 27.46 -31.11
C SER A 62 -8.78 26.93 -32.43
N ASN A 63 -8.84 25.61 -32.58
CA ASN A 63 -9.50 24.94 -33.72
C ASN A 63 -11.03 24.78 -33.52
N GLY A 64 -11.59 25.24 -32.39
CA GLY A 64 -13.00 25.11 -32.04
C GLY A 64 -13.45 23.66 -31.91
N VAL A 65 -12.60 22.80 -31.35
CA VAL A 65 -12.85 21.36 -31.15
C VAL A 65 -12.50 20.99 -29.72
N ASN A 66 -13.19 20.02 -29.12
CA ASN A 66 -12.80 19.44 -27.84
C ASN A 66 -12.19 18.02 -28.05
N MET A 67 -11.96 17.26 -26.99
CA MET A 67 -11.41 15.89 -27.10
C MET A 67 -12.38 14.87 -27.74
N GLN A 68 -13.68 15.16 -27.76
CA GLN A 68 -14.75 14.23 -28.13
C GLN A 68 -15.47 14.59 -29.44
N THR A 69 -15.30 15.82 -29.96
CA THR A 69 -15.97 16.27 -31.17
C THR A 69 -15.67 15.33 -32.35
N PRO A 70 -16.66 14.89 -33.14
CA PRO A 70 -16.41 14.09 -34.33
C PRO A 70 -15.57 14.89 -35.35
N LEU A 71 -14.65 14.20 -36.01
CA LEU A 71 -13.79 14.76 -37.07
C LEU A 71 -14.31 14.45 -38.48
N ILE A 72 -15.50 13.88 -38.53
CA ILE A 72 -16.21 13.49 -39.74
C ILE A 72 -17.57 14.17 -39.77
N ASP A 73 -18.08 14.41 -40.96
CA ASP A 73 -19.44 14.91 -41.17
C ASP A 73 -20.48 13.78 -41.05
N ALA A 74 -21.76 14.13 -41.26
CA ALA A 74 -22.87 13.17 -41.23
C ALA A 74 -22.85 12.16 -42.39
N GLN A 75 -22.10 12.44 -43.45
CA GLN A 75 -21.94 11.58 -44.62
C GLN A 75 -20.69 10.67 -44.51
N GLY A 76 -19.89 10.82 -43.45
CA GLY A 76 -18.69 10.02 -43.19
C GLY A 76 -17.39 10.58 -43.79
N PHE A 77 -17.40 11.81 -44.31
CA PHE A 77 -16.22 12.44 -44.89
C PHE A 77 -15.46 13.31 -43.87
N PRO A 78 -14.14 13.46 -44.02
CA PRO A 78 -13.34 14.34 -43.16
C PRO A 78 -13.79 15.80 -43.24
N LEU A 79 -13.85 16.50 -42.11
CA LEU A 79 -14.23 17.91 -42.07
C LEU A 79 -13.20 18.79 -42.80
N ALA A 80 -13.56 19.30 -43.98
CA ALA A 80 -12.69 20.11 -44.83
C ALA A 80 -12.32 21.47 -44.23
N ASN A 81 -13.13 22.00 -43.30
CA ASN A 81 -12.93 23.31 -42.68
C ASN A 81 -11.99 23.29 -41.46
N LYS A 82 -11.45 22.13 -41.07
CA LYS A 82 -10.61 21.99 -39.86
C LYS A 82 -9.31 21.28 -40.19
N ASP A 83 -8.23 21.68 -39.53
CA ASP A 83 -6.96 20.97 -39.62
C ASP A 83 -7.00 19.68 -38.78
N LEU A 84 -7.40 18.59 -39.44
CA LEU A 84 -7.55 17.29 -38.79
C LEU A 84 -6.21 16.72 -38.30
N MET A 85 -5.09 17.09 -38.92
CA MET A 85 -3.79 16.56 -38.52
C MET A 85 -3.35 17.18 -37.20
N VAL A 86 -3.45 18.50 -37.08
CA VAL A 86 -3.16 19.20 -35.81
C VAL A 86 -4.08 18.70 -34.70
N ILE A 87 -5.37 18.54 -34.98
CA ILE A 87 -6.34 18.04 -33.99
C ILE A 87 -6.02 16.59 -33.56
N ARG A 88 -5.72 15.69 -34.51
CA ARG A 88 -5.40 14.29 -34.20
C ARG A 88 -4.12 14.19 -33.37
N THR A 89 -3.07 14.89 -33.77
CA THR A 89 -1.79 14.90 -33.04
C THR A 89 -1.96 15.47 -31.63
N ALA A 90 -2.67 16.59 -31.49
CA ALA A 90 -2.96 17.19 -30.18
C ALA A 90 -3.78 16.24 -29.28
N ARG A 91 -4.81 15.59 -29.81
CA ARG A 91 -5.61 14.60 -29.05
C ARG A 91 -4.78 13.40 -28.62
N GLN A 92 -3.99 12.84 -29.55
CA GLN A 92 -3.09 11.74 -29.24
C GLN A 92 -2.13 12.14 -28.12
N ARG A 93 -1.54 13.33 -28.21
CA ARG A 93 -0.58 13.79 -27.21
C ARG A 93 -1.22 14.04 -25.85
N ILE A 94 -2.42 14.64 -25.79
CA ILE A 94 -3.18 14.77 -24.54
C ILE A 94 -3.46 13.42 -23.91
N ASN A 95 -3.82 12.40 -24.69
CA ASN A 95 -4.07 11.06 -24.15
C ASN A 95 -2.80 10.42 -23.58
N ILE A 96 -1.67 10.56 -24.28
CA ILE A 96 -0.36 10.09 -23.79
C ILE A 96 -0.02 10.80 -22.47
N LEU A 97 -0.04 12.14 -22.45
CA LEU A 97 0.30 12.94 -21.27
C LEU A 97 -0.64 12.68 -20.08
N ARG A 98 -1.92 12.39 -20.32
CA ARG A 98 -2.86 12.00 -19.25
C ARG A 98 -2.52 10.64 -18.65
N ASN A 99 -2.15 9.67 -19.47
CA ASN A 99 -1.69 8.37 -18.99
C ASN A 99 -0.39 8.50 -18.21
N ASP A 100 0.54 9.33 -18.69
CA ASP A 100 1.81 9.63 -18.04
C ASP A 100 1.60 10.33 -16.69
N SER A 101 0.76 11.37 -16.65
CA SER A 101 0.39 12.09 -15.40
C SER A 101 -0.26 11.15 -14.39
N LYS A 102 -1.09 10.20 -14.85
CA LYS A 102 -1.63 9.15 -14.00
C LYS A 102 -0.53 8.24 -13.45
N ALA A 103 0.38 7.75 -14.29
CA ALA A 103 1.48 6.88 -13.86
C ALA A 103 2.42 7.57 -12.86
N VAL A 104 2.73 8.85 -13.07
CA VAL A 104 3.54 9.66 -12.15
C VAL A 104 2.82 9.83 -10.81
N ARG A 105 1.52 10.13 -10.82
CA ARG A 105 0.71 10.25 -9.59
C ARG A 105 0.67 8.94 -8.80
N ASP A 106 0.52 7.81 -9.50
CA ASP A 106 0.52 6.48 -8.88
C ASP A 106 1.90 6.17 -8.24
N ARG A 107 3.00 6.59 -8.88
CA ARG A 107 4.36 6.48 -8.31
C ARG A 107 4.54 7.36 -7.09
N VAL A 108 4.10 8.62 -7.13
CA VAL A 108 4.14 9.54 -5.99
C VAL A 108 3.37 8.99 -4.79
N SER A 109 2.18 8.40 -5.02
CA SER A 109 1.41 7.73 -3.95
C SER A 109 2.23 6.66 -3.24
N LYS A 110 2.88 5.77 -4.00
CA LYS A 110 3.73 4.71 -3.44
C LYS A 110 4.93 5.27 -2.67
N LEU A 111 5.58 6.30 -3.18
CA LEU A 111 6.71 6.95 -2.49
C LEU A 111 6.26 7.62 -1.19
N LEU A 112 5.10 8.25 -1.17
CA LEU A 112 4.55 8.88 0.02
C LEU A 112 4.14 7.83 1.07
N GLU A 113 3.54 6.71 0.64
CA GLU A 113 3.26 5.58 1.51
C GLU A 113 4.55 5.06 2.17
N LEU A 114 5.63 4.86 1.40
CA LEU A 114 6.93 4.45 1.94
C LEU A 114 7.53 5.50 2.89
N ALA A 115 7.40 6.79 2.56
CA ALA A 115 7.90 7.88 3.39
C ALA A 115 7.15 8.02 4.72
N ILE A 116 5.84 7.75 4.74
CA ILE A 116 5.01 7.77 5.96
C ILE A 116 5.27 6.50 6.78
N ASN A 117 5.30 5.33 6.12
CA ASN A 117 5.55 4.05 6.78
C ASN A 117 7.01 3.87 7.23
N GLY A 118 7.94 4.66 6.70
CA GLY A 118 9.34 4.71 7.13
C GLY A 118 9.60 5.62 8.33
N ASP A 119 8.80 6.68 8.51
CA ASP A 119 8.80 7.48 9.76
C ASP A 119 7.94 6.81 10.85
N ALA A 120 6.95 6.00 10.45
CA ALA A 120 6.14 5.20 11.35
C ALA A 120 6.74 3.79 11.53
N MET A 121 7.66 3.64 12.49
CA MET A 121 7.58 2.41 13.29
C MET A 121 6.26 2.46 14.08
N PRO A 122 5.34 1.48 13.99
CA PRO A 122 5.45 0.14 13.41
C PRO A 122 4.46 -0.14 12.24
N GLN A 123 4.98 -0.74 11.16
CA GLN A 123 4.18 -1.34 10.07
C GLN A 123 3.40 -2.59 10.54
N PRO A 124 2.17 -2.83 10.04
CA PRO A 124 1.62 -4.17 9.92
C PRO A 124 2.15 -4.80 8.63
N ALA A 125 3.38 -5.30 8.67
CA ALA A 125 3.91 -6.13 7.59
C ALA A 125 3.24 -7.52 7.63
N VAL A 126 2.77 -7.97 6.47
CA VAL A 126 2.49 -9.38 6.21
C VAL A 126 3.78 -10.16 6.53
N ARG A 127 3.68 -10.99 7.57
CA ARG A 127 4.78 -11.70 8.21
C ARG A 127 5.41 -12.70 7.24
N THR A 128 6.63 -12.39 6.80
CA THR A 128 7.62 -13.44 6.58
C THR A 128 8.50 -13.42 7.82
N GLU A 129 8.32 -14.44 8.64
CA GLU A 129 8.99 -14.62 9.92
C GLU A 129 10.47 -14.88 9.69
N THR A 130 11.35 -14.02 10.18
CA THR A 130 12.60 -14.47 10.82
C THR A 130 13.31 -13.33 11.57
N LYS A 131 13.57 -13.60 12.85
CA LYS A 131 14.59 -13.00 13.72
C LYS A 131 14.40 -11.54 14.14
N LYS A 132 13.48 -11.35 15.08
CA LYS A 132 13.80 -10.61 16.31
C LYS A 132 13.12 -11.30 17.49
N GLU A 133 13.75 -12.38 17.97
CA GLU A 133 13.60 -12.82 19.35
C GLU A 133 14.25 -11.73 20.22
N GLU A 134 13.54 -10.61 20.38
CA GLU A 134 13.66 -9.88 21.63
C GLU A 134 13.23 -10.88 22.70
N GLN A 135 14.07 -11.06 23.71
CA GLN A 135 13.95 -12.04 24.78
C GLN A 135 12.63 -11.83 25.53
N LEU A 136 11.52 -12.28 24.95
CA LEU A 136 10.22 -12.29 25.59
C LEU A 136 10.35 -13.23 26.77
N LYS A 137 10.28 -12.68 27.97
CA LYS A 137 10.31 -13.49 29.18
C LYS A 137 8.98 -14.23 29.29
N ALA A 138 9.03 -15.53 29.58
CA ALA A 138 7.80 -16.26 29.90
C ALA A 138 7.21 -15.71 31.20
N PHE A 139 5.89 -15.48 31.23
CA PHE A 139 5.18 -14.97 32.41
C PHE A 139 4.13 -15.94 32.96
N ALA A 140 3.80 -17.00 32.21
CA ALA A 140 2.85 -18.01 32.63
C ALA A 140 3.20 -19.38 32.06
N ARG A 141 2.76 -20.44 32.73
CA ARG A 141 2.86 -21.84 32.29
C ARG A 141 1.50 -22.48 32.18
N VAL A 142 1.28 -23.29 31.16
CA VAL A 142 0.08 -24.09 30.98
C VAL A 142 0.15 -25.32 31.88
N ASN A 143 -0.72 -25.39 32.89
CA ASN A 143 -0.80 -26.51 33.81
C ASN A 143 -1.68 -27.65 33.26
N SER A 144 -2.80 -27.30 32.64
CA SER A 144 -3.69 -28.28 31.99
C SER A 144 -4.50 -27.64 30.87
N VAL A 145 -4.86 -28.46 29.88
CA VAL A 145 -5.71 -28.09 28.75
C VAL A 145 -6.87 -29.07 28.71
N ALA A 146 -8.10 -28.57 28.67
CA ALA A 146 -9.29 -29.42 28.60
C ALA A 146 -9.49 -29.99 27.20
N GLU A 147 -9.98 -31.22 27.12
CA GLU A 147 -10.32 -31.85 25.85
C GLU A 147 -11.46 -31.12 25.14
N THR A 148 -11.42 -31.02 23.81
CA THR A 148 -12.34 -30.28 22.93
C THR A 148 -12.36 -28.75 23.14
N SER A 149 -11.49 -28.22 24.00
CA SER A 149 -11.43 -26.78 24.27
C SER A 149 -10.86 -25.96 23.12
N PRO A 150 -11.16 -24.64 23.09
CA PRO A 150 -10.46 -23.68 22.23
C PRO A 150 -8.95 -23.74 22.36
N ALA A 151 -8.42 -23.90 23.57
CA ALA A 151 -6.99 -24.04 23.82
C ALA A 151 -6.39 -25.29 23.17
N GLN A 152 -7.07 -26.44 23.27
CA GLN A 152 -6.60 -27.66 22.61
C GLN A 152 -6.69 -27.55 21.08
N THR A 153 -7.78 -26.97 20.56
CA THR A 153 -7.97 -26.74 19.12
C THR A 153 -6.90 -25.80 18.55
N ALA A 154 -6.46 -24.83 19.36
CA ALA A 154 -5.35 -23.93 19.04
C ALA A 154 -3.97 -24.60 19.09
N GLY A 155 -3.88 -25.83 19.59
CA GLY A 155 -2.62 -26.58 19.70
C GLY A 155 -1.82 -26.34 20.97
N LEU A 156 -2.39 -25.71 22.00
CA LEU A 156 -1.73 -25.58 23.31
C LEU A 156 -1.59 -26.94 23.99
N GLN A 157 -0.44 -27.15 24.62
CA GLN A 157 -0.13 -28.37 25.36
C GLN A 157 0.18 -28.07 26.82
N GLN A 158 0.01 -29.07 27.68
CA GLN A 158 0.46 -29.02 29.06
C GLN A 158 1.99 -28.83 29.08
N GLY A 159 2.47 -27.94 29.93
CA GLY A 159 3.90 -27.63 30.06
C GLY A 159 4.36 -26.41 29.25
N ASP A 160 3.56 -25.94 28.28
CA ASP A 160 3.91 -24.79 27.45
C ASP A 160 4.10 -23.51 28.30
N GLN A 161 5.18 -22.78 28.02
CA GLN A 161 5.47 -21.48 28.64
C GLN A 161 4.99 -20.35 27.72
N ILE A 162 4.14 -19.46 28.24
CA ILE A 162 3.57 -18.37 27.47
C ILE A 162 4.51 -17.17 27.53
N LEU A 163 5.00 -16.80 26.36
CA LEU A 163 5.86 -15.64 26.12
C LEU A 163 5.01 -14.40 25.79
N ARG A 164 3.93 -14.60 25.03
CA ARG A 164 2.95 -13.55 24.68
C ARG A 164 1.55 -14.12 24.52
N PHE A 165 0.55 -13.37 24.99
CA PHE A 165 -0.86 -13.70 24.86
C PHE A 165 -1.64 -12.47 24.36
N GLY A 166 -1.92 -12.43 23.06
CA GLY A 166 -2.60 -11.32 22.41
C GLY A 166 -1.81 -10.01 22.54
N SER A 167 -2.35 -9.08 23.32
CA SER A 167 -1.75 -7.80 23.68
C SER A 167 -0.95 -7.84 24.99
N VAL A 168 -0.98 -8.95 25.73
CA VAL A 168 -0.33 -9.10 27.04
C VAL A 168 1.02 -9.79 26.90
N THR A 169 2.04 -9.17 27.48
CA THR A 169 3.43 -9.64 27.58
C THR A 169 3.89 -9.58 29.04
N ALA A 170 5.07 -10.13 29.35
CA ALA A 170 5.66 -10.07 30.70
C ALA A 170 5.89 -8.65 31.24
N GLU A 171 5.95 -7.66 30.36
CA GLU A 171 6.11 -6.24 30.71
C GLU A 171 4.79 -5.59 31.16
N SER A 172 3.66 -6.27 30.96
CA SER A 172 2.36 -5.75 31.40
C SER A 172 2.29 -5.71 32.93
N PRO A 173 1.83 -4.60 33.54
CA PRO A 173 1.94 -4.36 34.99
C PRO A 173 1.15 -5.34 35.88
N LYS A 174 0.29 -6.18 35.27
CA LYS A 174 -0.52 -7.19 35.96
C LYS A 174 -0.22 -8.63 35.50
N GLY A 175 0.78 -8.86 34.64
CA GLY A 175 1.17 -10.18 34.14
C GLY A 175 -0.02 -11.02 33.67
N LEU A 176 -0.16 -12.24 34.20
CA LEU A 176 -1.28 -13.14 33.89
C LEU A 176 -2.66 -12.56 34.26
N ALA A 177 -2.76 -11.74 35.31
CA ALA A 177 -4.02 -11.12 35.71
C ALA A 177 -4.51 -10.07 34.71
N ALA A 178 -3.65 -9.59 33.79
CA ALA A 178 -4.06 -8.75 32.68
C ALA A 178 -4.98 -9.50 31.70
N LEU A 179 -4.90 -10.84 31.61
CA LEU A 179 -5.81 -11.64 30.78
C LEU A 179 -7.26 -11.64 31.27
N ALA A 180 -7.46 -11.41 32.58
CA ALA A 180 -8.77 -11.29 33.18
C ALA A 180 -9.38 -9.89 32.99
N ALA A 181 -8.67 -8.95 32.36
CA ALA A 181 -9.21 -7.63 32.09
C ALA A 181 -10.34 -7.69 31.04
N PRO A 182 -11.43 -6.92 31.23
CA PRO A 182 -12.53 -6.86 30.26
C PRO A 182 -12.00 -6.46 28.88
N GLY A 183 -12.29 -7.26 27.86
CA GLY A 183 -11.91 -6.99 26.46
C GLY A 183 -10.62 -7.66 25.98
N VAL A 184 -9.85 -8.34 26.84
CA VAL A 184 -8.66 -9.11 26.39
C VAL A 184 -9.07 -10.47 25.82
N VAL A 185 -10.04 -11.13 26.44
CA VAL A 185 -10.61 -12.39 25.97
C VAL A 185 -12.06 -12.15 25.57
N VAL A 186 -12.29 -12.05 24.27
CA VAL A 186 -13.61 -11.84 23.68
C VAL A 186 -13.99 -13.08 22.88
N ASP A 187 -15.23 -13.54 23.07
CA ASP A 187 -15.78 -14.67 22.34
C ASP A 187 -15.70 -14.42 20.82
N GLY A 188 -15.20 -15.40 20.06
CA GLY A 188 -15.05 -15.32 18.61
C GLY A 188 -13.87 -14.49 18.10
N THR A 189 -13.15 -13.75 18.95
CA THR A 189 -11.98 -12.95 18.52
C THR A 189 -10.71 -13.77 18.56
N SER A 190 -10.03 -13.93 17.41
CA SER A 190 -8.76 -14.66 17.35
C SER A 190 -7.65 -13.95 18.15
N ILE A 191 -7.08 -14.66 19.12
CA ILE A 191 -5.97 -14.22 19.96
C ILE A 191 -4.70 -14.94 19.50
N GLN A 192 -3.66 -14.16 19.18
CA GLN A 192 -2.35 -14.72 18.85
C GLN A 192 -1.55 -15.02 20.12
N LEU A 193 -1.02 -16.23 20.19
CA LEU A 193 -0.21 -16.74 21.28
C LEU A 193 1.20 -16.99 20.78
N LEU A 194 2.19 -16.76 21.63
CA LEU A 194 3.56 -17.16 21.39
C LEU A 194 4.00 -17.97 22.60
N VAL A 195 4.25 -19.26 22.40
CA VAL A 195 4.55 -20.22 23.47
C VAL A 195 5.86 -20.91 23.22
N GLN A 196 6.56 -21.29 24.27
CA GLN A 196 7.75 -22.12 24.21
C GLN A 196 7.42 -23.49 24.78
N ARG A 197 7.64 -24.54 23.99
CA ARG A 197 7.40 -25.92 24.43
C ARG A 197 8.49 -26.37 25.39
N GLU A 198 8.12 -27.16 26.39
CA GLU A 198 9.04 -27.74 27.35
C GLU A 198 10.11 -28.57 26.63
N GLY A 199 11.39 -28.15 26.72
CA GLY A 199 12.54 -28.76 26.04
C GLY A 199 12.89 -28.16 24.66
N GLY A 200 12.09 -27.24 24.13
CA GLY A 200 12.36 -26.52 22.88
C GLY A 200 12.93 -25.12 23.11
N THR A 201 13.96 -24.74 22.36
CA THR A 201 14.48 -23.36 22.37
C THR A 201 13.68 -22.43 21.44
N GLN A 202 12.79 -22.98 20.60
CA GLN A 202 12.03 -22.21 19.63
C GLN A 202 10.65 -21.85 20.16
N ALA A 203 10.25 -20.61 19.92
CA ALA A 203 8.88 -20.17 20.16
C ALA A 203 7.94 -20.62 19.04
N VAL A 204 6.79 -21.15 19.42
CA VAL A 204 5.70 -21.59 18.56
C VAL A 204 4.59 -20.54 18.60
N ALA A 205 4.23 -20.01 17.43
CA ALA A 205 3.08 -19.11 17.29
C ALA A 205 1.80 -19.93 17.13
N LEU A 206 0.82 -19.71 18.01
CA LEU A 206 -0.50 -20.37 17.97
C LEU A 206 -1.60 -19.32 17.85
N THR A 207 -2.74 -19.70 17.26
CA THR A 207 -3.92 -18.83 17.20
C THR A 207 -5.05 -19.48 17.96
N LEU A 208 -5.50 -18.82 19.03
CA LEU A 208 -6.59 -19.28 19.87
C LEU A 208 -7.83 -18.43 19.63
N VAL A 209 -8.95 -19.06 19.31
CA VAL A 209 -10.24 -18.39 19.15
C VAL A 209 -11.12 -18.79 20.34
N PRO A 210 -11.33 -17.90 21.34
CA PRO A 210 -12.16 -18.21 22.50
C PRO A 210 -13.59 -18.54 22.06
N ARG A 211 -14.21 -19.52 22.71
CA ARG A 211 -15.60 -19.93 22.48
C ARG A 211 -16.30 -20.06 23.82
N ALA A 212 -17.56 -19.61 23.95
CA ALA A 212 -18.33 -19.82 25.19
C ALA A 212 -18.99 -21.22 25.28
N ASN A 213 -19.33 -21.83 24.14
CA ASN A 213 -20.16 -23.04 24.08
C ASN A 213 -19.38 -24.33 23.72
N TRP A 214 -18.15 -24.48 24.22
CA TRP A 214 -17.34 -25.68 23.97
C TRP A 214 -17.55 -26.81 24.99
N GLY A 215 -18.45 -26.63 25.97
CA GLY A 215 -18.80 -27.68 26.94
C GLY A 215 -18.00 -27.66 28.25
N GLY A 216 -17.22 -26.61 28.53
CA GLY A 216 -16.47 -26.45 29.78
C GLY A 216 -16.58 -25.06 30.41
N ARG A 217 -15.78 -24.82 31.45
CA ARG A 217 -15.79 -23.55 32.21
C ARG A 217 -14.93 -22.48 31.51
N GLY A 218 -15.52 -21.31 31.29
CA GLY A 218 -14.82 -20.14 30.72
C GLY A 218 -14.66 -20.22 29.20
N LEU A 219 -13.92 -19.26 28.63
CA LEU A 219 -13.84 -19.05 27.18
C LEU A 219 -12.66 -19.76 26.49
N LEU A 220 -11.66 -20.19 27.26
CA LEU A 220 -10.38 -20.70 26.74
C LEU A 220 -10.21 -22.21 26.94
N GLY A 221 -10.61 -22.71 28.12
CA GLY A 221 -10.45 -24.12 28.50
C GLY A 221 -9.02 -24.56 28.82
N CYS A 222 -8.16 -23.63 29.26
CA CYS A 222 -6.85 -23.94 29.82
C CYS A 222 -6.67 -23.35 31.21
N HIS A 223 -5.82 -23.98 32.02
CA HIS A 223 -5.41 -23.49 33.33
C HIS A 223 -3.98 -22.96 33.27
N LEU A 224 -3.83 -21.66 33.49
CA LEU A 224 -2.55 -20.95 33.43
C LEU A 224 -2.08 -20.64 34.85
N LEU A 225 -0.83 -20.94 35.15
CA LEU A 225 -0.17 -20.57 36.40
C LEU A 225 0.86 -19.46 36.13
N PRO A 226 0.95 -18.44 36.98
CA PRO A 226 2.04 -17.46 36.90
C PRO A 226 3.38 -18.17 37.19
N LEU A 227 4.45 -17.66 36.55
CA LEU A 227 5.83 -18.08 36.82
C LEU A 227 6.45 -17.28 37.97
#